data_AF-A0AA40B2W7-F1
#
_entry.id   AF-A0AA40B2W7-F1
#
_cell.length_a   1.000
_cell.length_b   1.000
_cell.length_c   1.000
_cell.angle_alpha   90.00
_cell.angle_beta   90.00
_cell.angle_gamma   90.00
#
_symmetry.space_group_name_H-M   'P 1'
#
loop_
_entity.id
_entity.type
_entity.pdbx_description
1 polymer ?
#
loop_
_entity_poly.entity_id
_entity_poly.type
_entity_poly.pdbx_seq_one_letter_code
_entity_poly.pdbx_strand_id
1 'polypeptide(L)'
;MAAPGHGHFYYPYNVAALAIETIRDKARTQENHEDAVHQAWLAIPRRYFPDEPPAPVGPGPHSCYSIEAQPYRGAARPQDKKPDVVVIKFMNVVRVQGQTQFERRDVLWIECKAPKKVVPNGWHTVLQEATERLIQAHSDRQVFLILAVGLYWMPFMWDPVNFGHQGQHLQMLQDNGQPWPDENGVPDIDPRIRPIPDNVLPPHAISAQRHIINNQIHTREAYTVNHFDTTPAGVPIHLPELQLLEHIFAAIQAHVYQGPRQPY
;
A
#
# COMPACT_ATOMS: atom_id res chain seq x y z
N MET A 1 11.14 35.72 -3.97
CA MET A 1 9.72 35.42 -4.29
C MET A 1 9.63 33.92 -4.46
N ALA A 2 8.97 33.23 -3.53
CA ALA A 2 8.84 31.78 -3.54
C ALA A 2 7.91 31.34 -4.67
N ALA A 3 8.28 30.26 -5.36
CA ALA A 3 7.44 29.63 -6.37
C ALA A 3 6.09 29.23 -5.75
N PRO A 4 4.96 29.38 -6.47
CA PRO A 4 3.66 28.95 -5.98
C PRO A 4 3.74 27.45 -5.69
N GLY A 5 3.47 27.08 -4.43
CA GLY A 5 3.47 25.70 -3.96
C GLY A 5 2.59 24.86 -4.87
N HIS A 6 3.13 23.73 -5.34
CA HIS A 6 2.41 22.73 -6.09
C HIS A 6 1.11 22.41 -5.35
N GLY A 7 -0.02 22.79 -5.97
CA GLY A 7 -1.34 22.63 -5.40
C GLY A 7 -1.55 21.17 -5.00
N HIS A 8 -1.71 20.94 -3.70
CA HIS A 8 -2.29 19.72 -3.19
C HIS A 8 -3.68 19.59 -3.83
N PHE A 9 -3.85 18.65 -4.75
CA PHE A 9 -5.13 18.35 -5.38
C PHE A 9 -6.06 17.71 -4.33
N TYR A 10 -6.64 18.55 -3.48
CA TYR A 10 -7.72 18.19 -2.58
C TYR A 10 -9.02 18.13 -3.38
N TYR A 11 -9.45 16.91 -3.72
CA TYR A 11 -10.83 16.43 -3.57
C TYR A 11 -10.76 14.93 -3.86
N PRO A 12 -10.91 14.04 -2.87
CA PRO A 12 -11.25 12.65 -3.16
C PRO A 12 -12.59 12.66 -3.91
N TYR A 13 -12.52 12.72 -5.24
CA TYR A 13 -13.68 12.90 -6.10
C TYR A 13 -14.72 11.79 -5.86
N ASN A 14 -15.98 12.12 -6.13
CA ASN A 14 -17.14 11.22 -6.08
C ASN A 14 -16.83 9.82 -6.65
N VAL A 15 -15.96 9.68 -7.64
CA VAL A 15 -15.66 8.39 -8.26
C VAL A 15 -14.82 7.45 -7.38
N ALA A 16 -13.87 7.94 -6.58
CA ALA A 16 -13.15 7.08 -5.63
C ALA A 16 -14.08 6.64 -4.48
N ALA A 17 -14.89 7.58 -3.99
CA ALA A 17 -15.96 7.30 -3.03
C ALA A 17 -17.00 6.31 -3.58
N LEU A 18 -17.41 6.43 -4.86
CA LEU A 18 -18.30 5.50 -5.56
C LEU A 18 -17.66 4.13 -5.80
N ALA A 19 -16.35 4.07 -6.07
CA ALA A 19 -15.64 2.80 -6.20
C ALA A 19 -15.58 2.08 -4.85
N ILE A 20 -15.27 2.81 -3.78
CA ILE A 20 -15.35 2.34 -2.38
C ILE A 20 -16.78 1.90 -2.03
N GLU A 21 -17.78 2.68 -2.43
CA GLU A 21 -19.20 2.34 -2.25
C GLU A 21 -19.54 1.03 -2.95
N THR A 22 -19.03 0.84 -4.17
CA THR A 22 -19.20 -0.40 -4.92
C THR A 22 -18.54 -1.57 -4.19
N ILE A 23 -17.40 -1.39 -3.51
CA ILE A 23 -16.85 -2.43 -2.63
C ILE A 23 -17.81 -2.69 -1.48
N ARG A 24 -18.33 -1.66 -0.80
CA ARG A 24 -19.21 -1.81 0.36
C ARG A 24 -20.46 -2.59 -0.01
N ASP A 25 -21.11 -2.22 -1.11
CA ASP A 25 -22.34 -2.84 -1.57
C ASP A 25 -22.11 -4.28 -2.07
N LYS A 26 -20.96 -4.53 -2.72
CA LYS A 26 -20.52 -5.89 -3.07
C LYS A 26 -20.09 -6.71 -1.86
N ALA A 27 -19.40 -6.15 -0.88
CA ALA A 27 -18.98 -6.84 0.34
C ALA A 27 -20.21 -7.34 1.10
N ARG A 28 -21.32 -6.58 1.08
CA ARG A 28 -22.61 -7.02 1.62
C ARG A 28 -23.22 -8.24 0.91
N THR A 29 -22.81 -8.53 -0.32
CA THR A 29 -23.42 -9.58 -1.18
C THR A 29 -22.43 -10.67 -1.61
N GLN A 30 -21.13 -10.46 -1.45
CA GLN A 30 -20.04 -11.25 -2.02
C GLN A 30 -18.84 -11.35 -1.06
N GLU A 31 -19.06 -11.62 0.23
CA GLU A 31 -18.03 -11.74 1.28
C GLU A 31 -16.87 -12.71 0.96
N ASN A 32 -17.08 -13.61 -0.02
CA ASN A 32 -16.11 -14.60 -0.47
C ASN A 32 -15.22 -14.16 -1.64
N HIS A 33 -15.48 -13.03 -2.29
CA HIS A 33 -14.83 -12.67 -3.56
C HIS A 33 -13.79 -11.55 -3.42
N GLU A 34 -12.59 -11.80 -3.93
CA GLU A 34 -11.46 -10.85 -3.95
C GLU A 34 -11.61 -9.75 -5.03
N ASP A 35 -12.38 -10.04 -6.09
CA ASP A 35 -12.49 -9.17 -7.28
C ASP A 35 -12.98 -7.76 -6.96
N ALA A 36 -13.95 -7.63 -6.04
CA ALA A 36 -14.49 -6.33 -5.66
C ALA A 36 -13.44 -5.45 -4.98
N VAL A 37 -12.67 -6.04 -4.07
CA VAL A 37 -11.57 -5.39 -3.34
C VAL A 37 -10.48 -4.98 -4.33
N HIS A 38 -10.08 -5.91 -5.21
CA HIS A 38 -9.07 -5.67 -6.21
C HIS A 38 -9.43 -4.53 -7.18
N GLN A 39 -10.66 -4.50 -7.70
CA GLN A 39 -11.09 -3.44 -8.64
C GLN A 39 -11.04 -2.05 -8.00
N ALA A 40 -11.37 -1.93 -6.72
CA ALA A 40 -11.30 -0.65 -6.06
C ALA A 40 -9.87 -0.25 -5.68
N TRP A 41 -9.04 -1.19 -5.24
CA TRP A 41 -7.63 -0.93 -4.99
C TRP A 41 -6.80 -0.74 -6.28
N LEU A 42 -7.34 -1.06 -7.46
CA LEU A 42 -6.88 -0.57 -8.76
C LEU A 42 -7.33 0.88 -9.04
N ALA A 43 -8.58 1.20 -8.71
CA ALA A 43 -9.18 2.51 -9.01
C ALA A 43 -8.64 3.63 -8.11
N ILE A 44 -8.37 3.34 -6.82
CA ILE A 44 -7.91 4.31 -5.83
C ILE A 44 -6.56 4.91 -6.26
N PRO A 45 -5.47 4.13 -6.48
CA PRO A 45 -4.19 4.71 -6.87
C PRO A 45 -4.24 5.49 -8.19
N ARG A 46 -5.07 5.10 -9.16
CA ARG A 46 -5.17 5.80 -10.48
C ARG A 46 -5.58 7.26 -10.36
N ARG A 47 -6.16 7.64 -9.23
CA ARG A 47 -6.50 9.05 -8.93
C ARG A 47 -5.30 9.87 -8.50
N TYR A 48 -4.30 9.23 -7.90
CA TYR A 48 -3.11 9.87 -7.37
C TYR A 48 -1.92 9.73 -8.32
N PHE A 49 -1.90 8.68 -9.14
CA PHE A 49 -0.82 8.35 -10.06
C PHE A 49 -1.38 8.28 -11.49
N PRO A 50 -1.38 9.40 -12.24
CA PRO A 50 -1.89 9.40 -13.61
C PRO A 50 -1.00 8.56 -14.53
N ASP A 51 -1.63 7.79 -15.42
CA ASP A 51 -0.95 6.92 -16.40
C ASP A 51 -0.21 7.73 -17.48
N GLU A 52 -0.62 8.98 -17.70
CA GLU A 52 0.01 9.90 -18.65
C GLU A 52 0.94 10.88 -17.91
N PRO A 53 2.18 11.08 -18.39
CA PRO A 53 3.01 12.13 -17.85
C PRO A 53 2.31 13.48 -18.10
N PRO A 54 2.27 14.41 -17.12
CA PRO A 54 1.80 15.75 -17.38
C PRO A 54 2.57 16.33 -18.58
N ALA A 55 1.87 17.10 -19.44
CA ALA A 55 2.45 17.71 -20.63
C ALA A 55 3.82 18.33 -20.29
N PRO A 56 4.86 18.11 -21.12
CA PRO A 56 6.22 18.43 -20.74
C PRO A 56 6.38 19.93 -20.45
N VAL A 57 6.44 20.30 -19.17
CA VAL A 57 6.70 21.67 -18.73
C VAL A 57 8.22 21.88 -18.71
N GLY A 58 8.82 21.88 -19.90
CA GLY A 58 10.25 22.15 -20.09
C GLY A 58 11.16 20.91 -20.16
N PRO A 59 12.46 21.12 -20.39
CA PRO A 59 13.44 20.05 -20.54
C PRO A 59 13.80 19.44 -19.17
N GLY A 60 13.27 18.26 -18.87
CA GLY A 60 13.59 17.49 -17.67
C GLY A 60 13.11 16.03 -17.78
N PRO A 61 13.56 15.13 -16.91
CA PRO A 61 12.99 13.79 -16.83
C PRO A 61 11.50 13.89 -16.47
N HIS A 62 10.66 13.21 -17.24
CA HIS A 62 9.23 13.09 -16.94
C HIS A 62 8.97 11.73 -16.34
N SER A 63 8.31 11.73 -15.19
CA SER A 63 7.88 10.53 -14.50
C SER A 63 6.44 10.24 -14.86
N CYS A 64 6.16 9.04 -15.34
CA CYS A 64 4.80 8.52 -15.38
C CYS A 64 4.68 7.29 -14.48
N TYR A 65 3.45 6.98 -14.12
CA TYR A 65 3.13 5.81 -13.33
C TYR A 65 2.34 4.83 -14.21
N SER A 66 2.46 3.54 -13.94
CA SER A 66 1.56 2.53 -14.50
C SER A 66 0.98 1.74 -13.36
N ILE A 67 -0.34 1.62 -13.30
CA ILE A 67 -1.05 0.85 -12.29
C ILE A 67 -1.56 -0.44 -12.90
N GLU A 68 -0.88 -1.52 -12.55
CA GLU A 68 -1.08 -2.84 -13.15
C GLU A 68 -1.53 -3.85 -12.12
N ALA A 69 -2.53 -4.66 -12.48
CA ALA A 69 -2.81 -5.93 -11.83
C ALA A 69 -1.80 -6.96 -12.33
N GLN A 70 -0.92 -7.44 -11.46
CA GLN A 70 0.12 -8.39 -11.86
C GLN A 70 -0.22 -9.82 -11.48
N PRO A 71 0.15 -10.80 -12.34
CA PRO A 71 0.02 -12.21 -12.03
C PRO A 71 0.75 -12.54 -10.72
N TYR A 72 0.24 -13.56 -10.01
CA TYR A 72 0.89 -14.12 -8.82
C TYR A 72 2.38 -14.38 -9.08
N ARG A 73 3.26 -13.74 -8.30
CA ARG A 73 4.72 -13.97 -8.33
C ARG A 73 5.06 -14.80 -7.10
N GLY A 74 5.45 -16.07 -7.26
CA GLY A 74 5.62 -16.98 -6.14
C GLY A 74 5.76 -18.44 -6.56
N ALA A 75 5.96 -19.35 -5.60
CA ALA A 75 5.89 -20.79 -5.85
C ALA A 75 4.46 -21.20 -6.26
N ALA A 76 4.36 -22.17 -7.19
CA ALA A 76 3.16 -22.74 -7.82
C ALA A 76 1.82 -22.03 -7.51
N ARG A 77 1.27 -21.32 -8.51
CA ARG A 77 -0.04 -20.66 -8.44
C ARG A 77 -1.13 -21.66 -7.98
N PRO A 78 -1.76 -21.46 -6.82
CA PRO A 78 -2.96 -22.22 -6.49
C PRO A 78 -4.05 -21.86 -7.51
N GLN A 79 -4.75 -22.85 -8.07
CA GLN A 79 -5.79 -22.61 -9.07
C GLN A 79 -6.90 -21.68 -8.57
N ASP A 80 -7.08 -21.60 -7.24
CA ASP A 80 -8.12 -20.82 -6.58
C ASP A 80 -7.66 -19.44 -6.08
N LYS A 81 -6.37 -19.08 -6.23
CA LYS A 81 -5.86 -17.75 -5.84
C LYS A 81 -5.71 -16.87 -7.09
N LYS A 82 -6.42 -15.75 -7.09
CA LYS A 82 -6.33 -14.76 -8.17
C LYS A 82 -5.03 -13.94 -8.02
N PRO A 83 -4.58 -13.31 -9.12
CA PRO A 83 -3.35 -12.52 -9.10
C PRO A 83 -3.56 -11.20 -8.35
N ASP A 84 -2.96 -11.08 -7.16
CA ASP A 84 -3.28 -10.07 -6.14
C ASP A 84 -2.21 -8.97 -5.99
N VAL A 85 -1.74 -8.35 -7.06
CA VAL A 85 -0.76 -7.27 -6.89
C VAL A 85 -1.08 -6.07 -7.75
N VAL A 86 -1.57 -5.00 -7.12
CA VAL A 86 -1.56 -3.67 -7.73
C VAL A 86 -0.17 -3.10 -7.53
N VAL A 87 0.58 -3.03 -8.62
CA VAL A 87 1.91 -2.43 -8.63
C VAL A 87 1.83 -1.06 -9.28
N ILE A 88 2.27 -0.04 -8.56
CA ILE A 88 2.60 1.24 -9.17
C ILE A 88 4.03 1.12 -9.72
N LYS A 89 4.17 1.17 -11.04
CA LYS A 89 5.46 1.25 -11.70
C LYS A 89 5.82 2.69 -11.96
N PHE A 90 6.90 3.16 -11.37
CA PHE A 90 7.54 4.41 -11.79
C PHE A 90 8.27 4.18 -13.11
N MET A 91 7.99 5.03 -14.10
CA MET A 91 8.69 5.06 -15.38
C MET A 91 9.49 6.36 -15.48
N ASN A 92 10.81 6.25 -15.42
CA ASN A 92 11.70 7.36 -15.72
C ASN A 92 12.03 7.35 -17.22
N VAL A 93 11.68 8.41 -17.93
CA VAL A 93 12.00 8.56 -19.36
C VAL A 93 13.36 9.26 -19.47
N VAL A 94 14.43 8.50 -19.68
CA VAL A 94 15.77 9.07 -19.88
C VAL A 94 16.07 9.07 -21.38
N ARG A 95 16.30 10.27 -21.95
CA ARG A 95 16.81 10.40 -23.32
C ARG A 95 18.33 10.48 -23.27
N VAL A 96 19.02 9.40 -23.65
CA VAL A 96 20.48 9.36 -23.79
C VAL A 96 20.80 9.15 -25.27
N GLN A 97 21.56 10.07 -25.86
CA GLN A 97 22.07 9.95 -27.25
C GLN A 97 21.01 9.60 -28.32
N GLY A 98 19.81 10.15 -28.21
CA GLY A 98 18.71 9.91 -29.17
C GLY A 98 17.92 8.61 -28.94
N GLN A 99 18.32 7.78 -27.98
CA GLN A 99 17.53 6.64 -27.51
C GLN A 99 16.73 7.01 -26.26
N THR A 100 15.47 6.57 -26.21
CA THR A 100 14.62 6.70 -25.02
C THR A 100 14.74 5.41 -24.21
N GLN A 101 15.35 5.48 -23.04
CA GLN A 101 15.38 4.39 -22.07
C GLN A 101 14.24 4.56 -21.06
N PHE A 102 13.59 3.45 -20.74
CA PHE A 102 12.51 3.38 -19.75
C PHE A 102 13.00 2.55 -18.57
N GLU A 103 13.27 3.20 -17.44
CA GLU A 103 13.51 2.49 -16.19
C GLU A 103 12.18 2.26 -15.48
N ARG A 104 11.83 1.01 -15.20
CA ARG A 104 10.59 0.61 -14.51
C ARG A 104 10.91 0.10 -13.12
N ARG A 105 10.33 0.73 -12.09
CA ARG A 105 10.47 0.30 -10.70
C ARG A 105 9.12 0.15 -10.02
N ASP A 106 8.93 -0.96 -9.33
CA ASP A 106 7.75 -1.18 -8.49
C ASP A 106 7.95 -0.40 -7.18
N VAL A 107 6.98 0.45 -6.83
CA VAL A 107 7.11 1.37 -5.66
C VAL A 107 6.03 1.14 -4.59
N LEU A 108 4.91 0.53 -4.97
CA LEU A 108 3.84 0.11 -4.07
C LEU A 108 3.39 -1.29 -4.44
N TRP A 109 3.18 -2.12 -3.44
CA TRP A 109 2.57 -3.44 -3.50
C TRP A 109 1.26 -3.41 -2.71
N ILE A 110 0.15 -3.83 -3.30
CA ILE A 110 -1.13 -3.96 -2.61
C ILE A 110 -1.60 -5.40 -2.69
N GLU A 111 -1.61 -6.09 -1.55
CA GLU A 111 -2.13 -7.46 -1.42
C GLU A 111 -3.62 -7.40 -1.10
N CYS A 112 -4.47 -7.78 -2.06
CA CYS A 112 -5.92 -7.70 -1.94
C CYS A 112 -6.54 -9.04 -1.56
N LYS A 113 -7.37 -9.10 -0.52
CA LYS A 113 -8.09 -10.31 -0.09
C LYS A 113 -9.56 -10.06 0.22
N ALA A 114 -10.34 -11.13 0.20
CA ALA A 114 -11.78 -11.10 0.39
C ALA A 114 -12.18 -10.65 1.80
N PRO A 115 -13.36 -10.00 1.98
CA PRO A 115 -13.84 -9.53 3.28
C PRO A 115 -13.86 -10.59 4.40
N LYS A 116 -14.08 -11.87 4.10
CA LYS A 116 -14.01 -12.95 5.11
C LYS A 116 -12.66 -13.10 5.82
N LYS A 117 -11.60 -12.50 5.26
CA LYS A 117 -10.26 -12.49 5.85
C LYS A 117 -10.07 -11.35 6.86
N VAL A 118 -11.10 -10.51 7.10
CA VAL A 118 -11.11 -9.48 8.15
C VAL A 118 -11.31 -10.14 9.53
N VAL A 119 -10.38 -11.01 9.89
CA VAL A 119 -10.25 -11.70 11.19
C VAL A 119 -8.74 -11.89 11.44
N PRO A 120 -8.25 -11.97 12.69
CA PRO A 120 -6.80 -11.99 12.94
C PRO A 120 -6.04 -13.09 12.19
N ASN A 121 -6.58 -14.31 12.16
CA ASN A 121 -5.99 -15.41 11.37
C ASN A 121 -5.99 -15.12 9.86
N GLY A 122 -7.01 -14.43 9.38
CA GLY A 122 -7.10 -13.99 7.99
C GLY A 122 -5.98 -13.01 7.66
N TRP A 123 -5.81 -11.95 8.45
CA TRP A 123 -4.73 -10.97 8.32
C TRP A 123 -3.33 -11.59 8.41
N HIS A 124 -3.14 -12.52 9.34
CA HIS A 124 -1.89 -13.26 9.50
C HIS A 124 -1.55 -14.04 8.23
N THR A 125 -2.51 -14.81 7.70
CA THR A 125 -2.35 -15.50 6.42
C THR A 125 -2.04 -14.52 5.27
N VAL A 126 -2.72 -13.37 5.21
CA VAL A 126 -2.48 -12.36 4.16
C VAL A 126 -1.04 -11.85 4.23
N LEU A 127 -0.56 -11.52 5.43
CA LEU A 127 0.78 -10.97 5.62
C LEU A 127 1.87 -12.01 5.30
N GLN A 128 1.68 -13.27 5.70
CA GLN A 128 2.58 -14.36 5.32
C GLN A 128 2.64 -14.54 3.80
N GLU A 129 1.48 -14.60 3.12
CA GLU A 129 1.43 -14.69 1.66
C GLU A 129 2.12 -13.50 0.98
N ALA A 130 1.86 -12.27 1.45
CA ALA A 130 2.51 -11.07 0.92
C ALA A 130 4.04 -11.15 1.07
N THR A 131 4.51 -11.59 2.24
CA THR A 131 5.93 -11.72 2.56
C THR A 131 6.64 -12.71 1.65
N GLU A 132 6.09 -13.93 1.50
CA GLU A 132 6.66 -14.96 0.61
C GLU A 132 6.84 -14.44 -0.83
N ARG A 133 5.88 -13.65 -1.31
CA ARG A 133 5.89 -13.06 -2.65
C ARG A 133 6.90 -11.90 -2.74
N LEU A 134 6.96 -11.05 -1.72
CA LEU A 134 7.90 -9.93 -1.65
C LEU A 134 9.36 -10.40 -1.62
N ILE A 135 9.67 -11.49 -0.89
CA ILE A 135 10.99 -12.11 -0.88
C ILE A 135 11.44 -12.48 -2.31
N GLN A 136 10.53 -12.98 -3.14
CA GLN A 136 10.84 -13.40 -4.51
C GLN A 136 10.84 -12.23 -5.49
N ALA A 137 9.90 -11.29 -5.35
CA ALA A 137 9.72 -10.20 -6.31
C ALA A 137 10.66 -9.02 -6.08
N HIS A 138 11.01 -8.74 -4.82
CA HIS A 138 11.74 -7.54 -4.37
C HIS A 138 12.79 -7.92 -3.32
N SER A 139 13.73 -8.79 -3.66
CA SER A 139 14.77 -9.27 -2.73
C SER A 139 15.84 -8.23 -2.38
N ASP A 140 15.93 -7.14 -3.13
CA ASP A 140 17.06 -6.19 -3.11
C ASP A 140 16.61 -4.72 -2.97
N ARG A 141 15.30 -4.47 -2.86
CA ARG A 141 14.77 -3.11 -2.88
C ARG A 141 13.58 -2.90 -1.95
N GLN A 142 13.51 -1.68 -1.42
CA GLN A 142 12.38 -1.22 -0.63
C GLN A 142 11.15 -0.96 -1.50
N VAL A 143 9.97 -1.36 -0.99
CA VAL A 143 8.65 -1.16 -1.60
C VAL A 143 7.63 -0.88 -0.51
N PHE A 144 6.70 0.06 -0.74
CA PHE A 144 5.55 0.25 0.15
C PHE A 144 4.62 -0.95 0.06
N LEU A 145 4.07 -1.41 1.17
CA LEU A 145 3.13 -2.53 1.22
C LEU A 145 1.81 -2.05 1.82
N ILE A 146 0.70 -2.35 1.16
CA ILE A 146 -0.64 -2.24 1.74
C ILE A 146 -1.27 -3.63 1.74
N LEU A 147 -1.66 -4.11 2.92
CA LEU A 147 -2.55 -5.26 3.03
C LEU A 147 -3.98 -4.73 2.97
N ALA A 148 -4.75 -5.14 1.97
CA ALA A 148 -6.12 -4.70 1.74
C ALA A 148 -7.08 -5.89 1.86
N VAL A 149 -7.96 -5.87 2.85
CA VAL A 149 -8.91 -6.96 3.12
C VAL A 149 -10.31 -6.41 3.26
N GLY A 150 -11.17 -6.69 2.27
CA GLY A 150 -12.49 -6.06 2.19
C GLY A 150 -12.39 -4.53 2.07
N LEU A 151 -12.99 -3.81 3.01
CA LEU A 151 -12.88 -2.35 3.13
C LEU A 151 -11.70 -1.92 4.00
N TYR A 152 -11.02 -2.86 4.65
CA TYR A 152 -10.00 -2.57 5.64
C TYR A 152 -8.59 -2.64 5.05
N TRP A 153 -7.66 -1.91 5.63
CA TRP A 153 -6.28 -1.89 5.15
C TRP A 153 -5.27 -1.58 6.26
N MET A 154 -4.05 -2.08 6.07
CA MET A 154 -2.90 -1.80 6.92
C MET A 154 -1.67 -1.49 6.07
N PRO A 155 -1.04 -0.32 6.24
CA PRO A 155 0.20 0.02 5.55
C PRO A 155 1.44 -0.49 6.29
N PHE A 156 2.46 -0.84 5.51
CA PHE A 156 3.79 -1.28 5.94
C PHE A 156 4.84 -0.83 4.92
N MET A 157 6.10 -1.02 5.27
CA MET A 157 7.25 -0.95 4.37
C MET A 157 7.88 -2.35 4.27
N TRP A 158 8.13 -2.82 3.06
CA TRP A 158 9.04 -3.94 2.82
C TRP A 158 10.44 -3.38 2.63
N ASP A 159 11.39 -3.82 3.46
CA ASP A 159 12.78 -3.38 3.44
C ASP A 159 13.75 -4.55 3.54
N PRO A 160 14.16 -5.13 2.40
CA PRO A 160 15.08 -6.26 2.36
C PRO A 160 16.54 -5.84 2.48
N VAL A 161 16.84 -4.54 2.57
CA VAL A 161 18.22 -4.02 2.59
C VAL A 161 18.64 -3.66 4.00
N ASN A 162 17.77 -2.99 4.77
CA ASN A 162 18.11 -2.52 6.10
C ASN A 162 17.51 -3.35 7.23
N PHE A 163 17.20 -4.64 7.01
CA PHE A 163 16.57 -5.51 8.03
C PHE A 163 17.53 -5.87 9.17
N GLY A 164 17.04 -5.91 10.42
CA GLY A 164 17.81 -6.47 11.55
C GLY A 164 18.30 -5.53 12.65
N HIS A 165 17.74 -4.32 12.80
CA HIS A 165 17.91 -3.59 14.06
C HIS A 165 17.13 -4.31 15.17
N GLN A 166 17.82 -4.65 16.26
CA GLN A 166 17.22 -5.28 17.44
C GLN A 166 16.03 -4.45 17.94
N GLY A 167 14.89 -5.10 18.19
CA GLY A 167 13.68 -4.44 18.69
C GLY A 167 12.72 -3.89 17.61
N GLN A 168 12.94 -4.18 16.32
CA GLN A 168 12.01 -3.81 15.24
C GLN A 168 11.12 -4.96 14.75
N HIS A 169 11.18 -6.12 15.42
CA HIS A 169 10.37 -7.27 15.03
C HIS A 169 8.92 -7.02 15.39
N LEU A 170 8.07 -7.00 14.37
CA LEU A 170 6.63 -6.95 14.57
C LEU A 170 6.12 -8.32 15.02
N GLN A 171 5.13 -8.32 15.90
CA GLN A 171 4.39 -9.52 16.30
C GLN A 171 2.91 -9.30 16.01
N MET A 172 2.22 -10.24 15.36
CA MET A 172 0.77 -10.10 15.21
C MET A 172 0.05 -10.62 16.45
N LEU A 173 -1.01 -9.93 16.87
CA LEU A 173 -1.87 -10.41 17.94
C LEU A 173 -3.03 -11.25 17.40
N GLN A 174 -3.32 -12.32 18.12
CA GLN A 174 -4.53 -13.12 17.98
C GLN A 174 -5.75 -12.38 18.58
N ASP A 175 -6.94 -12.94 18.39
CA ASP A 175 -8.19 -12.38 18.94
C ASP A 175 -8.23 -12.30 20.46
N ASN A 176 -7.48 -13.16 21.14
CA ASN A 176 -7.34 -13.20 22.59
C ASN A 176 -6.27 -12.21 23.11
N GLY A 177 -5.67 -11.40 22.24
CA GLY A 177 -4.62 -10.44 22.57
C GLY A 177 -3.24 -11.06 22.82
N GLN A 178 -3.08 -12.38 22.67
CA GLN A 178 -1.79 -13.03 22.74
C GLN A 178 -1.06 -12.91 21.39
N PRO A 179 0.27 -12.81 21.37
CA PRO A 179 1.03 -12.90 20.13
C PRO A 179 0.82 -14.27 19.47
N TRP A 180 0.91 -14.33 18.16
CA TRP A 180 1.07 -15.59 17.46
C TRP A 180 2.35 -16.30 17.93
N PRO A 181 2.31 -17.64 18.11
CA PRO A 181 3.45 -18.38 18.59
C PRO A 181 4.60 -18.27 17.59
N ASP A 182 5.80 -18.00 18.11
CA ASP A 182 7.03 -18.13 17.35
C ASP A 182 7.28 -19.64 17.12
N GLU A 183 7.22 -20.07 15.86
CA GLU A 183 7.54 -21.44 15.48
C GLU A 183 9.07 -21.59 15.39
N ASN A 184 9.67 -22.27 16.37
CA ASN A 184 11.09 -22.67 16.37
C ASN A 184 12.12 -21.52 16.43
N GLY A 185 11.78 -20.36 17.00
CA GLY A 185 12.66 -19.18 17.04
C GLY A 185 12.66 -18.38 15.74
N VAL A 186 11.69 -18.63 14.86
CA VAL A 186 11.42 -17.85 13.65
C VAL A 186 10.39 -16.77 14.00
N PRO A 187 10.74 -15.48 13.83
CA PRO A 187 9.78 -14.39 14.03
C PRO A 187 8.48 -14.64 13.27
N ASP A 188 7.35 -14.51 13.97
CA ASP A 188 6.00 -14.66 13.41
C ASP A 188 5.80 -13.82 12.12
N ILE A 189 6.39 -12.62 12.12
CA ILE A 189 6.44 -11.72 10.98
C ILE A 189 7.89 -11.56 10.52
N ASP A 190 8.13 -11.64 9.20
CA ASP A 190 9.47 -11.44 8.63
C ASP A 190 10.01 -10.05 9.02
N PRO A 191 11.26 -9.95 9.52
CA PRO A 191 11.86 -8.70 10.00
C PRO A 191 12.03 -7.60 8.94
N ARG A 192 11.85 -7.94 7.66
CA ARG A 192 11.84 -6.99 6.55
C ARG A 192 10.51 -6.25 6.43
N ILE A 193 9.44 -6.72 7.07
CA ILE A 193 8.18 -5.99 7.21
C ILE A 193 8.29 -5.00 8.37
N ARG A 194 8.03 -3.73 8.09
CA ARG A 194 8.22 -2.63 9.04
C ARG A 194 7.04 -1.66 9.04
N PRO A 195 6.83 -0.92 10.14
CA PRO A 195 6.04 0.30 10.08
C PRO A 195 6.61 1.25 9.02
N ILE A 196 5.75 2.04 8.37
CA ILE A 196 6.23 3.16 7.56
C ILE A 196 6.95 4.15 8.50
N PRO A 197 8.21 4.53 8.25
CA PRO A 197 8.93 5.45 9.13
C PRO A 197 8.27 6.84 9.19
N ASP A 198 8.22 7.46 10.36
CA ASP A 198 7.60 8.78 10.54
C ASP A 198 8.23 9.87 9.65
N ASN A 199 9.53 9.76 9.36
CA ASN A 199 10.25 10.69 8.49
C ASN A 199 9.92 10.52 7.00
N VAL A 200 9.17 9.48 6.63
CA VAL A 200 8.67 9.27 5.27
C VAL A 200 7.31 9.95 5.09
N LEU A 201 6.52 10.05 6.16
CA LEU A 201 5.21 10.70 6.14
C LEU A 201 5.34 12.22 6.39
N PRO A 202 4.39 13.04 5.89
CA PRO A 202 4.33 14.46 6.22
C PRO A 202 4.27 14.70 7.75
N PRO A 203 4.87 15.77 8.29
CA PRO A 203 4.91 16.06 9.74
C PRO A 203 3.54 16.20 10.43
N HIS A 204 2.46 16.32 9.65
CA HIS A 204 1.07 16.44 10.11
C HIS A 204 0.22 15.21 9.77
N ALA A 205 0.79 14.21 9.11
CA ALA A 205 0.12 12.92 8.98
C ALA A 205 -0.03 12.31 10.37
N ILE A 206 -1.17 11.67 10.62
CA ILE A 206 -1.41 10.95 11.87
C ILE A 206 -0.37 9.82 11.94
N SER A 207 0.72 10.07 12.66
CA SER A 207 1.89 9.20 12.81
C SER A 207 1.56 7.89 13.54
N ALA A 208 0.43 7.85 14.26
CA ALA A 208 -0.03 6.61 14.86
C ALA A 208 -0.57 5.70 13.76
N GLN A 209 0.32 4.90 13.15
CA GLN A 209 -0.01 3.58 12.60
C GLN A 209 -0.69 2.78 13.71
N ARG A 210 -1.97 3.09 14.00
CA ARG A 210 -2.67 2.67 15.22
C ARG A 210 -2.83 1.16 15.31
N HIS A 211 -2.74 0.50 14.16
CA HIS A 211 -2.63 -0.94 14.04
C HIS A 211 -1.30 -1.48 14.55
N ILE A 212 -0.36 -0.65 14.98
CA ILE A 212 0.94 -1.01 15.55
C ILE A 212 1.13 -0.30 16.90
N ILE A 213 1.15 -1.07 17.99
CA ILE A 213 1.36 -0.56 19.35
C ILE A 213 2.45 -1.41 19.99
N ASN A 214 3.53 -0.79 20.50
CA ASN A 214 4.65 -1.52 21.12
C ASN A 214 5.21 -2.67 20.24
N ASN A 215 5.35 -2.43 18.93
CA ASN A 215 5.71 -3.43 17.91
C ASN A 215 4.73 -4.60 17.74
N GLN A 216 3.49 -4.46 18.21
CA GLN A 216 2.45 -5.47 18.06
C GLN A 216 1.42 -5.00 17.02
N ILE A 217 1.05 -5.88 16.09
CA ILE A 217 0.05 -5.61 15.07
C ILE A 217 -1.34 -5.95 15.63
N HIS A 218 -2.16 -4.92 15.83
CA HIS A 218 -3.56 -4.97 16.27
C HIS A 218 -4.48 -4.95 15.05
N THR A 219 -4.89 -6.14 14.60
CA THR A 219 -5.72 -6.30 13.39
C THR A 219 -7.12 -5.67 13.48
N ARG A 220 -7.64 -5.47 14.70
CA ARG A 220 -8.91 -4.75 14.94
C ARG A 220 -8.82 -3.24 14.73
N GLU A 221 -7.62 -2.71 14.77
CA GLU A 221 -7.34 -1.28 14.57
C GLU A 221 -6.99 -0.96 13.11
N ALA A 222 -7.18 -1.93 12.19
CA ALA A 222 -7.02 -1.71 10.76
C ALA A 222 -7.82 -0.48 10.30
N TYR A 223 -7.25 0.25 9.34
CA TYR A 223 -7.95 1.37 8.73
C TYR A 223 -9.06 0.86 7.84
N THR A 224 -10.01 1.73 7.52
CA THR A 224 -11.08 1.48 6.56
C THR A 224 -11.06 2.56 5.49
N VAL A 225 -11.43 2.19 4.28
CA VAL A 225 -11.71 3.17 3.21
C VAL A 225 -13.15 3.69 3.28
N ASN A 226 -13.94 3.35 4.31
CA ASN A 226 -15.34 3.72 4.39
C ASN A 226 -15.56 5.22 4.64
N HIS A 227 -15.83 5.99 3.59
CA HIS A 227 -16.18 7.40 3.71
C HIS A 227 -17.60 7.66 4.25
N PHE A 228 -18.51 6.68 4.18
CA PHE A 228 -19.94 6.90 4.40
C PHE A 228 -20.36 6.82 5.86
N ASP A 229 -19.52 6.30 6.74
CA ASP A 229 -19.84 6.31 8.16
C ASP A 229 -19.67 7.74 8.68
N THR A 230 -20.78 8.32 9.10
CA THR A 230 -20.83 9.68 9.63
C THR A 230 -21.29 9.69 11.07
N THR A 231 -20.78 10.64 11.84
CA THR A 231 -21.35 10.98 13.16
C THR A 231 -22.81 11.43 13.02
N PRO A 232 -23.59 11.51 14.12
CA PRO A 232 -24.95 12.07 14.07
C PRO A 232 -25.03 13.50 13.50
N ALA A 233 -23.92 14.25 13.52
CA ALA A 233 -23.81 15.59 12.95
C ALA A 233 -23.45 15.59 11.44
N GLY A 234 -23.37 14.43 10.79
CA GLY A 234 -23.04 14.30 9.37
C GLY A 234 -21.54 14.40 9.04
N VAL A 235 -20.68 14.41 10.06
CA VAL A 235 -19.21 14.47 9.86
C VAL A 235 -18.67 13.07 9.55
N PRO A 236 -17.93 12.87 8.44
CA PRO A 236 -17.31 11.58 8.12
C PRO A 236 -16.33 11.12 9.20
N ILE A 237 -16.50 9.90 9.71
CA ILE A 237 -15.74 9.33 10.83
C ILE A 237 -14.33 8.94 10.39
N HIS A 238 -14.20 8.37 9.18
CA HIS A 238 -12.94 7.81 8.69
C HIS A 238 -12.16 8.75 7.76
N LEU A 239 -12.54 10.03 7.68
CA LEU A 239 -11.78 11.03 6.94
C LEU A 239 -10.29 11.05 7.32
N PRO A 240 -9.89 10.95 8.61
CA PRO A 240 -8.48 10.93 8.97
C PRO A 240 -7.70 9.74 8.38
N GLU A 241 -8.38 8.61 8.19
CA GLU A 241 -7.79 7.38 7.63
C GLU A 241 -7.57 7.54 6.13
N LEU A 242 -8.53 8.13 5.42
CA LEU A 242 -8.40 8.47 4.01
C LEU A 242 -7.27 9.48 3.78
N GLN A 243 -7.15 10.49 4.66
CA GLN A 243 -6.04 11.44 4.62
C GLN A 243 -4.68 10.76 4.84
N LEU A 244 -4.59 9.75 5.71
CA LEU A 244 -3.36 8.96 5.86
C LEU A 244 -3.00 8.23 4.56
N LEU A 245 -3.97 7.62 3.88
CA LEU A 245 -3.74 6.97 2.60
C LEU A 245 -3.21 7.95 1.53
N GLU A 246 -3.78 9.16 1.48
CA GLU A 246 -3.30 10.25 0.62
C GLU A 246 -1.85 10.65 0.95
N HIS A 247 -1.53 10.78 2.23
CA HIS A 247 -0.17 11.09 2.67
C HIS A 247 0.84 10.00 2.28
N ILE A 248 0.44 8.71 2.33
CA ILE A 248 1.27 7.60 1.86
C ILE A 248 1.51 7.71 0.35
N PHE A 249 0.47 8.01 -0.44
CA PHE A 249 0.64 8.21 -1.89
C PHE A 249 1.53 9.40 -2.21
N ALA A 250 1.39 10.52 -1.50
CA ALA A 250 2.28 11.67 -1.64
C ALA A 250 3.73 11.32 -1.25
N ALA A 251 3.92 10.53 -0.19
CA ALA A 251 5.24 10.05 0.23
C ALA A 251 5.87 9.14 -0.84
N ILE A 252 5.10 8.23 -1.46
CA ILE A 252 5.57 7.40 -2.58
C ILE A 252 6.04 8.29 -3.73
N GLN A 253 5.28 9.32 -4.10
CA GLN A 253 5.69 10.25 -5.14
C GLN A 253 7.02 10.92 -4.77
N ALA A 254 7.12 11.52 -3.57
CA ALA A 254 8.31 12.24 -3.12
C ALA A 254 9.55 11.36 -2.98
N HIS A 255 9.41 10.15 -2.40
CA HIS A 255 10.50 9.22 -2.14
C HIS A 255 11.14 8.73 -3.45
N VAL A 256 10.32 8.52 -4.48
CA VAL A 256 10.79 8.07 -5.79
C VAL A 256 11.59 9.16 -6.52
N TYR A 257 11.28 10.44 -6.30
CA TYR A 257 12.09 11.54 -6.84
C TYR A 257 13.46 11.70 -6.16
N GLN A 258 13.69 11.09 -4.99
CA GLN A 258 14.93 11.23 -4.21
C GLN A 258 15.83 9.98 -4.19
N GLY A 259 15.40 8.87 -4.78
CA GLY A 259 16.20 7.64 -4.83
C GLY A 259 17.50 7.82 -5.61
N PRO A 260 18.61 7.15 -5.23
CA PRO A 260 19.85 7.22 -5.99
C PRO A 260 19.59 6.73 -7.42
N ARG A 261 19.99 7.55 -8.41
CA ARG A 261 20.21 7.07 -9.79
C ARG A 261 21.20 5.92 -9.67
N GLN A 262 20.75 4.68 -9.65
CA GLN A 262 21.66 3.56 -9.75
C GLN A 262 22.13 3.55 -11.22
N PRO A 263 23.42 3.78 -11.49
CA PRO A 263 23.93 3.57 -12.82
C PRO A 263 23.96 2.05 -13.04
N TYR A 264 23.21 1.58 -14.04
CA TYR A 264 23.55 0.36 -14.76
C TYR A 264 24.27 0.74 -16.04
#